data_AF-A0A9P7N0N9-F1
#
_entry.id   AF-A0A9P7N0N9-F1
#
_cell.length_a   1.000
_cell.length_b   1.000
_cell.length_c   1.000
_cell.angle_alpha   90.00
_cell.angle_beta   90.00
_cell.angle_gamma   90.00
#
_symmetry.space_group_name_H-M   'P 1'
#
loop_
_entity.id
_entity.type
_entity.pdbx_description
1 polymer ?
#
loop_
_entity_poly.entity_id
_entity_poly.type
_entity_poly.pdbx_seq_one_letter_code
_entity_poly.pdbx_strand_id
1 'polypeptide(L)'
;MSALQPDDDTLRKWIDPDTGKLKFTRFHEHNLEERTVAGADLFRIRHYKTMTEASKALRVPYKRLRSRVQGHQPVKANGGRNKALLPEEEAEVLMWAHQRITQGHQIKGPALVQHANAIFAARGDCQPDKQASKIWARRFMKRNAHIFKRTATHSRDAKRKEADSATIDSL
;
A
#
# COMPACT_ATOMS: atom_id res chain seq x y z
N MET A 1 26.20 -35.17 -13.42
CA MET A 1 25.60 -33.86 -13.12
C MET A 1 24.68 -33.50 -14.27
N SER A 2 23.36 -33.68 -14.12
CA SER A 2 22.40 -33.40 -15.19
C SER A 2 22.34 -31.90 -15.45
N ALA A 3 22.70 -31.48 -16.67
CA ALA A 3 22.41 -30.15 -17.15
C ALA A 3 20.90 -29.97 -17.14
N LEU A 4 20.39 -29.15 -16.22
CA LEU A 4 19.01 -28.65 -16.26
C LEU A 4 18.84 -28.00 -17.63
N GLN A 5 18.12 -28.67 -18.53
CA GLN A 5 17.76 -28.05 -19.80
C GLN A 5 16.98 -26.78 -19.48
N PRO A 6 17.23 -25.68 -20.21
CA PRO A 6 16.40 -24.50 -20.09
C PRO A 6 14.96 -24.95 -20.32
N ASP A 7 14.06 -24.53 -19.44
CA ASP A 7 12.63 -24.78 -19.62
C ASP A 7 12.19 -24.08 -20.91
N ASP A 8 12.09 -24.85 -21.99
CA ASP A 8 11.82 -24.39 -23.36
C ASP A 8 10.47 -23.65 -23.44
N ASP A 9 9.52 -24.00 -22.59
CA ASP A 9 8.23 -23.31 -22.50
C ASP A 9 8.40 -21.88 -21.97
N THR A 10 9.21 -21.71 -20.93
CA THR A 10 9.57 -20.39 -20.40
C THR A 10 10.40 -19.58 -21.39
N LEU A 11 11.28 -20.22 -22.17
CA LEU A 11 12.04 -19.55 -23.24
C LEU A 11 11.11 -19.03 -24.34
N ARG A 12 10.24 -19.90 -24.89
CA ARG A 12 9.26 -19.57 -25.94
C ARG A 12 8.23 -18.54 -25.50
N LYS A 13 7.98 -18.42 -24.20
CA LYS A 13 7.09 -17.39 -23.64
C LYS A 13 7.60 -15.99 -23.92
N TRP A 14 8.89 -15.74 -23.69
CA TRP A 14 9.49 -14.40 -23.71
C TRP A 14 10.33 -14.09 -24.96
N ILE A 15 10.87 -15.13 -25.58
CA ILE A 15 11.69 -15.06 -26.80
C ILE A 15 10.87 -15.57 -27.96
N ASP A 16 10.88 -14.82 -29.05
CA ASP A 16 10.29 -15.22 -30.32
C ASP A 16 11.19 -16.30 -30.97
N PRO A 17 10.69 -17.52 -31.23
CA PRO A 17 11.49 -18.60 -31.79
C PRO A 17 12.02 -18.30 -33.20
N ASP A 18 11.31 -17.47 -33.98
CA ASP A 18 11.66 -17.20 -35.37
C ASP A 18 12.78 -16.15 -35.46
N THR A 19 12.76 -15.17 -34.56
CA THR A 19 13.70 -14.05 -34.57
C THR A 19 14.81 -14.15 -33.53
N GLY A 20 14.66 -15.04 -32.54
CA GLY A 20 15.55 -15.16 -31.37
C GLY A 20 15.55 -13.91 -30.48
N LYS A 21 14.63 -12.97 -30.70
CA LYS A 21 14.56 -11.68 -29.99
C LYS A 21 13.51 -11.71 -28.91
N LEU A 22 13.64 -10.81 -27.95
CA LEU A 22 12.60 -10.55 -26.95
C LEU A 22 11.32 -10.09 -27.64
N LYS A 23 10.17 -10.60 -27.22
CA LYS A 23 8.85 -10.20 -27.72
C LYS A 23 8.47 -8.75 -27.38
N PHE A 24 9.28 -8.05 -26.60
CA PHE A 24 9.07 -6.64 -26.26
C PHE A 24 9.54 -5.75 -27.41
N THR A 25 8.60 -5.19 -28.18
CA THR A 25 8.89 -4.23 -29.26
C THR A 25 9.41 -2.89 -28.75
N ARG A 26 8.91 -2.41 -27.60
CA ARG A 26 9.33 -1.13 -27.00
C ARG A 26 9.44 -1.23 -25.49
N PHE A 27 10.28 -0.39 -24.91
CA PHE A 27 10.53 -0.34 -23.47
C PHE A 27 9.87 0.89 -22.86
N HIS A 28 8.64 0.72 -22.38
CA HIS A 28 7.84 1.78 -21.77
C HIS A 28 7.62 1.53 -20.27
N GLU A 29 7.11 2.53 -19.56
CA GLU A 29 6.83 2.38 -18.13
C GLU A 29 5.70 1.37 -17.86
N HIS A 30 4.67 1.33 -18.72
CA HIS A 30 3.52 0.43 -18.55
C HIS A 30 3.90 -1.06 -18.62
N ASN A 31 4.93 -1.43 -19.40
CA ASN A 31 5.40 -2.81 -19.53
C ASN A 31 6.62 -3.13 -18.65
N LEU A 32 6.98 -2.23 -17.73
CA LEU A 32 8.11 -2.45 -16.81
C LEU A 32 7.91 -3.70 -15.95
N GLU A 33 6.69 -3.98 -15.53
CA GLU A 33 6.38 -5.14 -14.70
C GLU A 33 6.55 -6.44 -15.48
N GLU A 34 5.98 -6.53 -16.68
CA GLU A 34 6.14 -7.71 -17.56
C GLU A 34 7.61 -7.98 -17.88
N ARG A 35 8.39 -6.94 -18.18
CA ARG A 35 9.83 -7.07 -18.41
C ARG A 35 10.58 -7.53 -17.16
N THR A 36 10.14 -7.11 -15.97
CA THR A 36 10.72 -7.56 -14.70
C THR A 36 10.46 -9.05 -14.48
N VAL A 37 9.25 -9.52 -14.78
CA VAL A 37 8.89 -10.94 -14.72
C VAL A 37 9.69 -11.73 -15.74
N ALA A 38 9.74 -11.29 -17.00
CA ALA A 38 10.52 -11.91 -18.05
C ALA A 38 12.00 -12.04 -17.68
N GLY A 39 12.59 -11.00 -17.08
CA GLY A 39 13.99 -11.04 -16.66
C GLY A 39 14.25 -12.03 -15.54
N ALA A 40 13.31 -12.19 -14.62
CA ALA A 40 13.43 -13.16 -13.55
C ALA A 40 13.28 -14.59 -14.07
N ASP A 41 12.31 -14.82 -14.97
CA ASP A 41 12.07 -16.10 -15.63
C ASP A 41 13.31 -16.52 -16.45
N LEU A 42 13.80 -15.64 -17.35
CA LEU A 42 14.97 -15.88 -18.19
C LEU A 42 16.27 -16.07 -17.37
N PHE A 43 16.41 -15.38 -16.24
CA PHE A 43 17.55 -15.59 -15.35
C PHE A 43 17.49 -16.96 -14.64
N ARG A 44 16.29 -17.40 -14.21
CA ARG A 44 16.10 -18.70 -13.52
C ARG A 44 16.45 -19.88 -14.42
N ILE A 45 16.05 -19.82 -15.69
CA ILE A 45 16.39 -20.85 -16.69
C ILE A 45 17.83 -20.73 -17.23
N ARG A 46 18.66 -19.86 -16.63
CA ARG A 46 20.06 -19.62 -17.02
C ARG A 46 20.26 -19.10 -18.44
N HIS A 47 19.23 -18.52 -19.07
CA HIS A 47 19.36 -17.87 -20.37
C HIS A 47 20.31 -16.66 -20.29
N TYR A 48 20.19 -15.86 -19.23
CA TYR A 48 21.19 -14.85 -18.88
C TYR A 48 22.12 -15.39 -17.80
N LYS A 49 23.44 -15.22 -17.99
CA LYS A 49 24.45 -15.70 -17.03
C LYS A 49 24.40 -14.91 -15.73
N THR A 50 24.11 -13.61 -15.83
CA THR A 50 24.08 -12.71 -14.68
C THR A 50 22.79 -11.89 -14.63
N MET A 51 22.40 -11.49 -13.43
CA MET A 51 21.27 -10.57 -13.25
C MET A 51 21.52 -9.19 -13.85
N THR A 52 22.78 -8.75 -13.91
CA THR A 52 23.17 -7.49 -14.54
C THR A 52 22.91 -7.52 -16.04
N GLU A 53 23.23 -8.63 -16.68
CA GLU A 53 22.95 -8.87 -18.10
C GLU A 53 21.45 -8.85 -18.38
N ALA A 54 20.67 -9.61 -17.61
CA ALA A 54 19.20 -9.61 -17.72
C ALA A 54 18.59 -8.21 -17.51
N SER A 55 19.08 -7.48 -16.50
CA SER A 55 18.64 -6.11 -16.19
C SER A 55 18.92 -5.14 -17.34
N LYS A 56 20.09 -5.24 -17.98
CA LYS A 56 20.45 -4.43 -19.15
C LYS A 56 19.63 -4.80 -20.38
N ALA A 57 19.52 -6.09 -20.69
CA ALA A 57 18.80 -6.59 -21.87
C ALA A 57 17.32 -6.19 -21.87
N LEU A 58 16.67 -6.30 -20.71
CA LEU A 58 15.25 -5.97 -20.55
C LEU A 58 15.01 -4.53 -20.11
N ARG A 59 16.06 -3.72 -19.92
CA ARG A 59 16.01 -2.35 -19.38
C ARG A 59 15.13 -2.23 -18.13
N VAL A 60 15.39 -3.10 -17.15
CA VAL A 60 14.70 -3.11 -15.85
C VAL A 60 15.70 -2.72 -14.76
N PRO A 61 15.33 -1.89 -13.77
CA PRO A 61 16.22 -1.57 -12.65
C PRO A 61 16.70 -2.83 -11.90
N TYR A 62 18.02 -2.97 -11.73
CA TYR A 62 18.64 -4.14 -11.11
C TYR A 62 18.02 -4.53 -9.75
N LYS A 63 17.80 -3.54 -8.86
CA LYS A 63 17.22 -3.78 -7.54
C LYS A 63 15.82 -4.39 -7.63
N ARG A 64 15.00 -3.94 -8.59
CA ARG A 64 13.64 -4.47 -8.84
C ARG A 64 13.70 -5.92 -9.30
N LEU A 65 14.59 -6.22 -10.24
CA LEU A 65 14.82 -7.58 -10.72
C LEU A 65 15.33 -8.50 -9.62
N ARG A 66 16.25 -8.02 -8.76
CA ARG A 66 16.73 -8.75 -7.57
C ARG A 66 15.62 -9.13 -6.62
N SER A 67 14.79 -8.16 -6.25
CA SER A 67 13.62 -8.41 -5.40
C SER A 67 12.69 -9.44 -6.03
N ARG A 68 12.46 -9.36 -7.36
CA ARG A 68 11.62 -10.32 -8.09
C ARG A 68 12.18 -11.75 -8.04
N VAL A 69 13.47 -11.92 -8.31
CA VAL A 69 14.14 -13.23 -8.28
C VAL A 69 14.05 -13.85 -6.89
N GLN A 70 14.17 -13.04 -5.83
CA GLN A 70 14.00 -13.42 -4.43
C GLN A 70 12.55 -13.80 -4.04
N GLY A 71 11.59 -13.68 -4.96
CA GLY A 71 10.19 -14.08 -4.74
C GLY A 71 9.27 -12.94 -4.33
N HIS A 72 9.74 -11.68 -4.28
CA HIS A 72 8.85 -10.56 -4.03
C HIS A 72 7.92 -10.31 -5.21
N GLN A 73 6.64 -10.21 -4.91
CA GLN A 73 5.56 -9.96 -5.86
C GLN A 73 5.20 -8.47 -5.92
N PRO A 74 4.59 -7.96 -7.02
CA PRO A 74 4.17 -6.57 -7.02
C PRO A 74 3.07 -6.39 -5.96
N VAL A 75 2.97 -5.19 -5.40
CA VAL A 75 1.95 -4.87 -4.37
C VAL A 75 0.54 -5.28 -4.83
N LYS A 76 0.23 -5.11 -6.12
CA LYS A 76 -1.06 -5.52 -6.72
C LYS A 76 -1.34 -7.03 -6.56
N ALA A 77 -0.32 -7.90 -6.68
CA ALA A 77 -0.49 -9.35 -6.55
C ALA A 77 -0.49 -9.83 -5.10
N ASN A 78 0.15 -9.10 -4.18
CA ASN A 78 0.12 -9.38 -2.73
C ASN A 78 -1.21 -8.96 -2.06
N GLY A 79 -2.35 -9.06 -2.78
CA GLY A 79 -3.65 -8.60 -2.28
C GLY A 79 -3.90 -7.10 -2.39
N GLY A 80 -3.03 -6.36 -3.09
CA GLY A 80 -3.25 -4.95 -3.39
C GLY A 80 -3.26 -4.05 -2.15
N ARG A 81 -4.37 -3.34 -1.94
CA ARG A 81 -4.53 -2.45 -0.79
C ARG A 81 -4.51 -3.33 0.47
N ASN A 82 -3.44 -3.22 1.28
CA ASN A 82 -3.39 -3.69 2.68
C ASN A 82 -4.43 -2.95 3.54
N LYS A 83 -5.72 -3.10 3.21
CA LYS A 83 -6.86 -2.52 3.90
C LYS A 83 -7.62 -3.69 4.50
N ALA A 84 -7.73 -3.69 5.82
CA ALA A 84 -8.54 -4.65 6.55
C ALA A 84 -10.05 -4.44 6.28
N LEU A 85 -10.45 -3.24 5.88
CA LEU A 85 -11.83 -2.84 5.61
C LEU A 85 -12.06 -2.67 4.10
N LEU A 86 -13.28 -3.01 3.66
CA LEU A 86 -13.85 -2.63 2.37
C LEU A 86 -14.00 -1.11 2.28
N PRO A 87 -14.12 -0.54 1.07
CA PRO A 87 -14.30 0.91 0.90
C PRO A 87 -15.52 1.46 1.64
N GLU A 88 -16.62 0.72 1.68
CA GLU A 88 -17.86 1.09 2.37
C GLU A 88 -17.68 1.12 3.89
N GLU A 89 -17.08 0.07 4.45
CA GLU A 89 -16.74 -0.01 5.87
C GLU A 89 -15.74 1.09 6.29
N GLU A 90 -14.79 1.44 5.41
CA GLU A 90 -13.88 2.55 5.66
C GLU A 90 -14.63 3.90 5.69
N ALA A 91 -15.66 4.08 4.86
CA ALA A 91 -16.49 5.29 4.89
C ALA A 91 -17.29 5.40 6.19
N GLU A 92 -17.82 4.29 6.71
CA GLU A 92 -18.50 4.25 8.01
C GLU A 92 -17.58 4.68 9.16
N VAL A 93 -16.37 4.10 9.22
CA VAL A 93 -15.37 4.47 10.24
C VAL A 93 -15.02 5.96 10.15
N LEU A 94 -14.94 6.51 8.95
CA LEU A 94 -14.67 7.94 8.74
C LEU A 94 -15.84 8.81 9.17
N MET A 95 -17.08 8.42 8.88
CA MET A 95 -18.28 9.13 9.33
C MET A 95 -18.39 9.15 10.86
N TRP A 96 -18.24 7.98 11.49
CA TRP A 96 -18.20 7.87 12.95
C TRP A 96 -17.10 8.75 13.54
N ALA A 97 -15.91 8.73 12.94
CA ALA A 97 -14.79 9.53 13.41
C ALA A 97 -15.08 11.03 13.28
N HIS A 98 -15.64 11.46 12.15
CA HIS A 98 -16.01 12.84 11.92
C HIS A 98 -17.05 13.32 12.94
N GLN A 99 -18.12 12.56 13.18
CA GLN A 99 -19.16 12.90 14.17
C GLN A 99 -18.57 13.10 15.57
N ARG A 100 -17.70 12.19 16.01
CA ARG A 100 -17.03 12.29 17.32
C ARG A 100 -16.14 13.52 17.42
N ILE A 101 -15.41 13.85 16.36
CA ILE A 101 -14.54 15.03 16.32
C ILE A 101 -15.38 16.32 16.34
N THR A 102 -16.49 16.37 15.60
CA THR A 102 -17.44 17.49 15.62
C THR A 102 -18.05 17.71 17.01
N GLN A 103 -18.29 16.63 17.76
CA GLN A 103 -18.72 16.69 19.17
C GLN A 103 -17.58 17.10 20.14
N GLY A 104 -16.37 17.40 19.64
CA GLY A 104 -15.23 17.81 20.45
C GLY A 104 -14.43 16.66 21.05
N HIS A 105 -14.73 15.41 20.71
CA HIS A 105 -13.99 14.25 21.21
C HIS A 105 -12.71 14.01 20.41
N GLN A 106 -11.62 13.75 21.13
CA GLN A 106 -10.38 13.29 20.51
C GLN A 106 -10.39 11.77 20.33
N ILE A 107 -10.28 11.32 19.09
CA ILE A 107 -10.21 9.88 18.77
C ILE A 107 -8.80 9.35 19.00
N LYS A 108 -8.71 8.33 19.84
CA LYS A 108 -7.47 7.59 20.12
C LYS A 108 -7.47 6.27 19.34
N GLY A 109 -6.26 5.76 19.05
CA GLY A 109 -6.08 4.50 18.33
C GLY A 109 -6.88 3.30 18.88
N PRO A 110 -6.93 3.06 20.20
CA PRO A 110 -7.73 1.96 20.76
C PRO A 110 -9.22 2.06 20.46
N ALA A 111 -9.82 3.25 20.53
CA ALA A 111 -11.23 3.45 20.24
C ALA A 111 -11.54 3.19 18.74
N LEU A 112 -10.62 3.59 17.87
CA LEU A 112 -10.72 3.31 16.43
C LEU A 112 -10.64 1.81 16.13
N VAL A 113 -9.76 1.08 16.82
CA VAL A 113 -9.68 -0.40 16.71
C VAL A 113 -10.98 -1.05 17.18
N GLN A 114 -11.50 -0.63 18.34
CA GLN A 114 -12.75 -1.18 18.87
C GLN A 114 -13.92 -0.96 17.91
N HIS A 115 -14.03 0.23 17.33
CA HIS A 115 -15.09 0.52 16.37
C HIS A 115 -14.94 -0.28 15.08
N ALA A 116 -13.73 -0.39 14.52
CA ALA A 116 -13.49 -1.23 13.34
C ALA A 116 -13.77 -2.71 13.60
N ASN A 117 -13.44 -3.22 14.79
CA ASN A 117 -13.76 -4.59 15.19
C ASN A 117 -15.27 -4.82 15.38
N ALA A 118 -16.01 -3.79 15.81
CA ALA A 118 -17.46 -3.87 15.87
C ALA A 118 -18.10 -4.02 14.47
N ILE A 119 -17.53 -3.37 13.46
CA ILE A 119 -17.95 -3.53 12.06
C ILE A 119 -17.65 -4.95 11.56
N PHE A 120 -16.45 -5.48 11.85
CA PHE A 120 -16.12 -6.89 11.53
C PHE A 120 -17.07 -7.89 12.20
N ALA A 121 -17.42 -7.65 13.46
CA ALA A 121 -18.37 -8.48 14.18
C ALA A 121 -19.78 -8.42 13.57
N ALA A 122 -20.24 -7.23 13.18
CA ALA A 122 -21.54 -7.05 12.53
C ALA A 122 -21.62 -7.75 11.16
N ARG A 123 -20.50 -7.86 10.45
CA ARG A 123 -20.38 -8.59 9.18
C ARG A 123 -20.34 -10.11 9.34
N GLY A 124 -20.19 -10.62 10.57
CA GLY A 124 -19.98 -12.04 10.85
C GLY A 124 -18.55 -12.52 10.61
N ASP A 125 -17.61 -11.61 10.34
CA ASP A 125 -16.19 -11.90 10.17
C ASP A 125 -15.48 -11.85 11.55
N CYS A 126 -15.93 -12.68 12.49
CA CYS A 126 -15.42 -12.73 13.87
C CYS A 126 -14.13 -13.55 14.03
N GLN A 127 -13.41 -13.84 12.93
CA GLN A 127 -12.18 -14.64 13.02
C GLN A 127 -11.08 -13.84 13.75
N PRO A 128 -10.35 -14.46 14.70
CA PRO A 128 -9.30 -13.79 15.47
C PRO A 128 -8.20 -13.20 14.57
N ASP A 129 -7.97 -13.79 13.40
CA ASP A 129 -6.97 -13.34 12.42
C ASP A 129 -7.44 -12.15 11.57
N LYS A 130 -8.73 -11.79 11.61
CA LYS A 130 -9.34 -10.70 10.82
C LYS A 130 -9.66 -9.46 11.66
N GLN A 131 -8.96 -9.25 12.77
CA GLN A 131 -9.17 -8.08 13.63
C GLN A 131 -8.30 -6.88 13.21
N ALA A 132 -8.84 -5.68 13.42
CA ALA A 132 -8.08 -4.44 13.29
C ALA A 132 -6.98 -4.40 14.36
N SER A 133 -5.73 -4.24 13.93
CA SER A 133 -4.59 -4.11 14.84
C SER A 133 -4.30 -2.65 15.20
N LYS A 134 -3.52 -2.43 16.27
CA LYS A 134 -2.98 -1.10 16.61
C LYS A 134 -2.16 -0.49 15.46
N ILE A 135 -1.45 -1.33 14.70
CA ILE A 135 -0.67 -0.91 13.53
C ILE A 135 -1.60 -0.42 12.42
N TRP A 136 -2.71 -1.12 12.20
CA TRP A 136 -3.75 -0.67 11.27
C TRP A 136 -4.29 0.70 11.68
N ALA A 137 -4.67 0.91 12.94
CA ALA A 137 -5.21 2.19 13.41
C ALA A 137 -4.23 3.35 13.22
N ARG A 138 -2.94 3.13 13.53
CA ARG A 138 -1.89 4.13 13.28
C ARG A 138 -1.78 4.48 11.79
N ARG A 139 -1.79 3.48 10.90
CA ARG A 139 -1.74 3.69 9.44
C ARG A 139 -3.00 4.40 8.94
N PHE A 140 -4.16 4.04 9.46
CA PHE A 140 -5.44 4.64 9.13
C PHE A 140 -5.48 6.12 9.49
N MET A 141 -5.15 6.47 10.73
CA MET A 141 -5.09 7.86 11.18
C MET A 141 -4.07 8.69 10.38
N LYS A 142 -2.90 8.10 10.05
CA LYS A 142 -1.89 8.78 9.22
C LYS A 142 -2.39 9.04 7.80
N ARG A 143 -3.09 8.08 7.19
CA ARG A 143 -3.69 8.23 5.84
C ARG A 143 -4.76 9.32 5.83
N ASN A 144 -5.57 9.37 6.88
CA ASN A 144 -6.70 10.29 7.01
C ASN A 144 -6.37 11.48 7.91
N ALA A 145 -5.11 11.91 7.93
CA ALA A 145 -4.61 12.91 8.86
C ALA A 145 -5.34 14.25 8.78
N HIS A 146 -5.94 14.61 7.64
CA HIS A 146 -6.72 15.83 7.46
C HIS A 146 -8.02 15.84 8.31
N ILE A 147 -8.55 14.68 8.69
CA ILE A 147 -9.73 14.56 9.58
C ILE A 147 -9.27 14.50 11.04
N PHE A 148 -8.22 13.72 11.34
CA PHE A 148 -7.79 13.46 12.72
C PHE A 148 -6.85 14.51 13.31
N LYS A 149 -6.15 15.29 12.47
CA LYS A 149 -5.39 16.45 12.96
C LYS A 149 -6.40 17.55 13.24
N ARG A 150 -6.47 17.95 14.51
CA ARG A 150 -7.05 19.23 14.90
C ARG A 150 -6.48 20.30 13.96
N THR A 151 -7.32 20.93 13.15
CA THR A 151 -7.02 22.24 12.60
C THR A 151 -6.75 23.11 13.83
N ALA A 152 -5.48 23.42 14.08
CA ALA A 152 -5.06 24.26 15.19
C ALA A 152 -5.45 25.74 14.96
N THR A 153 -6.62 25.98 14.39
CA THR A 153 -6.99 27.29 13.84
C THR A 153 -7.88 28.08 14.78
N HIS A 154 -8.48 27.49 15.82
CA HIS A 154 -9.25 28.25 16.81
C HIS A 154 -9.18 27.62 18.20
N SER A 155 -8.24 28.04 19.06
CA SER A 155 -8.44 27.90 20.52
C SER A 155 -7.47 28.65 21.45
N ARG A 156 -6.57 29.52 20.96
CA ARG A 156 -5.83 30.45 21.86
C ARG A 156 -6.30 31.89 21.75
N ASP A 157 -6.64 32.37 20.55
CA ASP A 157 -7.08 33.77 20.38
C ASP A 157 -8.54 34.01 20.81
N ALA A 158 -9.43 33.01 20.68
CA ALA A 158 -10.80 33.10 21.20
C ALA A 158 -10.82 33.29 22.72
N LYS A 159 -9.90 32.62 23.45
CA LYS A 159 -9.77 32.76 24.91
C LYS A 159 -9.09 34.07 25.34
N ARG A 160 -8.24 34.68 24.50
CA ARG A 160 -7.69 36.02 24.78
C ARG A 160 -8.73 37.11 24.58
N LYS A 161 -9.57 37.00 23.54
CA LYS A 161 -10.65 37.97 23.28
C LYS A 161 -11.71 38.01 24.38
N GLU A 162 -12.06 36.87 24.99
CA GLU A 162 -12.99 36.82 26.14
C GLU A 162 -12.38 37.38 27.43
N ALA A 163 -11.08 37.19 27.65
CA ALA A 163 -10.38 37.73 28.82
C ALA A 163 -10.21 39.26 28.72
N ASP A 164 -9.93 39.78 27.52
CA ASP A 164 -9.80 41.22 27.28
C ASP A 164 -11.18 41.91 27.36
N SER A 165 -12.27 41.29 26.89
CA SER A 165 -13.62 41.86 27.03
C SER A 165 -14.14 41.84 28.46
N ALA A 166 -13.80 40.83 29.27
CA ALA A 166 -14.22 40.77 30.67
C ALA A 166 -13.51 41.82 31.57
N THR A 167 -12.36 42.33 31.13
CA THR A 167 -11.60 43.35 31.88
C THR A 167 -12.13 44.77 31.60
N ILE A 168 -12.80 45.00 30.47
CA ILE A 168 -13.32 46.31 30.09
C ILE A 168 -14.67 46.63 30.77
N ASP A 169 -15.45 45.60 31.14
CA ASP A 169 -16.77 45.76 31.79
C ASP A 169 -16.70 45.92 33.34
N SER A 170 -15.51 46.11 33.92
CA SER A 170 -15.31 46.26 35.37
C SER A 170 -14.66 47.58 35.80
N LEU A 171 -14.75 48.62 34.94
CA LEU A 171 -14.43 50.02 35.22
C LEU A 171 -15.65 50.90 34.94
#